data_AF-A0A959VCJ7-F1
#
_entry.id   AF-A0A959VCJ7-F1
#
_cell.length_a   1.000
_cell.length_b   1.000
_cell.length_c   1.000
_cell.angle_alpha   90.00
_cell.angle_beta   90.00
_cell.angle_gamma   90.00
#
_symmetry.space_group_name_H-M   'P 1'
#
loop_
_entity.id
_entity.type
_entity.pdbx_description
1 polymer ?
#
loop_
_entity_poly.entity_id
_entity_poly.type
_entity_poly.pdbx_seq_one_letter_code
_entity_poly.pdbx_strand_id
1 'polypeptide(L)'
;MKNKLGIIVLLSLMIISCNRIKEGAKHTVNKGGEAVGETATEFFEGVSEGVDKTLECEITLSPALVKRGLSLGKTSIENSPGGKNNQLILYIIFDHNFNDTLMARVYDKKGLEIGRTRLAVSGKANNAGYFDFIFDKRTYIEVRSKIVIESTSI
;
A
#
# COMPACT_ATOMS: atom_id res chain seq x y z
N MET A 1 -61.41 38.93 -36.57
CA MET A 1 -61.67 37.85 -35.59
C MET A 1 -61.21 36.54 -36.20
N LYS A 2 -60.59 35.65 -35.41
CA LYS A 2 -59.64 34.57 -35.79
C LYS A 2 -58.21 35.12 -35.86
N ASN A 3 -57.25 34.44 -35.24
CA ASN A 3 -55.81 34.79 -35.12
C ASN A 3 -55.33 35.39 -33.78
N LYS A 4 -56.02 35.12 -32.66
CA LYS A 4 -55.45 35.33 -31.30
C LYS A 4 -55.59 34.12 -30.37
N LEU A 5 -55.50 32.91 -30.93
CA LEU A 5 -55.56 31.66 -30.14
C LEU A 5 -54.27 30.84 -30.18
N GLY A 6 -53.28 31.21 -31.02
CA GLY A 6 -52.00 30.48 -31.14
C GLY A 6 -50.86 30.96 -30.26
N ILE A 7 -50.97 32.13 -29.62
CA ILE A 7 -49.85 32.77 -28.88
C ILE A 7 -49.89 32.48 -27.37
N ILE A 8 -51.00 31.96 -26.84
CA ILE A 8 -51.15 31.67 -25.40
C ILE A 8 -50.61 30.27 -25.03
N VAL A 9 -50.35 29.39 -26.00
CA VAL A 9 -49.84 28.03 -25.74
C VAL A 9 -48.32 27.97 -25.66
N LEU A 10 -47.59 28.98 -26.13
CA LEU A 10 -46.12 28.98 -26.14
C LEU A 10 -45.46 29.63 -24.90
N LEU A 11 -46.26 30.20 -23.99
CA LEU A 11 -45.74 30.92 -22.81
C LEU A 11 -46.12 30.25 -21.47
N SER A 12 -46.60 29.00 -21.49
CA SER A 12 -46.98 28.26 -20.28
C SER A 12 -46.04 27.08 -19.93
N LEU A 13 -44.95 26.87 -20.68
CA LEU A 13 -44.00 25.77 -20.41
C LEU A 13 -42.82 26.10 -19.48
N MET A 14 -42.76 27.31 -18.89
CA MET A 14 -41.58 27.77 -18.15
C MET A 14 -41.72 27.75 -16.61
N ILE A 15 -42.66 27.01 -16.01
CA ILE A 15 -42.84 27.02 -14.54
C ILE A 15 -42.91 25.63 -13.86
N ILE A 16 -42.45 24.56 -14.50
CA ILE A 16 -42.35 23.22 -13.87
C ILE A 16 -40.90 22.78 -13.70
N SER A 17 -40.05 23.63 -13.11
CA SER A 17 -38.67 23.25 -12.74
C SER A 17 -38.25 23.70 -11.33
N CYS A 18 -39.19 23.81 -10.38
CA CYS A 18 -38.85 24.14 -8.99
C CYS A 18 -39.54 23.27 -7.94
N ASN A 19 -39.79 21.96 -8.20
CA ASN A 19 -40.19 21.07 -7.10
C ASN A 19 -39.81 19.58 -7.23
N ARG A 20 -38.65 19.27 -7.83
CA ARG A 20 -38.07 17.91 -7.78
C ARG A 20 -36.55 17.89 -7.51
N ILE A 21 -36.04 18.89 -6.77
CA ILE A 21 -34.70 18.87 -6.16
C ILE A 21 -34.87 18.49 -4.68
N LYS A 22 -35.50 17.34 -4.42
CA LYS A 22 -35.53 16.69 -3.11
C LYS A 22 -36.08 15.26 -3.28
N GLU A 23 -35.42 14.46 -4.11
CA GLU A 23 -35.53 12.99 -4.10
C GLU A 23 -34.58 12.28 -5.09
N GLY A 24 -33.97 13.00 -6.04
CA GLY A 24 -32.93 12.46 -6.94
C GLY A 24 -31.48 12.50 -6.41
N ALA A 25 -31.24 13.10 -5.25
CA ALA A 25 -29.90 13.27 -4.66
C ALA A 25 -29.49 12.15 -3.69
N LYS A 26 -30.17 10.99 -3.73
CA LYS A 26 -29.82 9.82 -2.92
C LYS A 26 -29.32 8.61 -3.74
N HIS A 27 -29.18 8.73 -5.06
CA HIS A 27 -28.76 7.60 -5.90
C HIS A 27 -27.66 7.88 -6.93
N THR A 28 -26.91 8.98 -6.80
CA THR A 28 -25.80 9.31 -7.72
C THR A 28 -24.59 9.89 -6.99
N VAL A 29 -23.98 9.13 -6.07
CA VAL A 29 -22.65 9.47 -5.50
C VAL A 29 -21.66 8.29 -5.50
N ASN A 30 -22.06 7.04 -5.78
CA ASN A 30 -21.17 5.89 -5.52
C ASN A 30 -20.66 5.09 -6.74
N LYS A 31 -20.59 5.65 -7.96
CA LYS A 31 -20.00 4.89 -9.10
C LYS A 31 -19.07 5.69 -10.02
N GLY A 32 -18.51 6.80 -9.52
CA GLY A 32 -17.58 7.66 -10.27
C GLY A 32 -16.13 7.63 -9.77
N GLY A 33 -15.79 6.70 -8.88
CA GLY A 33 -14.44 6.54 -8.33
C GLY A 33 -14.00 5.08 -8.15
N GLU A 34 -14.72 4.14 -8.77
CA GLU A 34 -14.60 2.70 -8.50
C GLU A 34 -14.12 1.90 -9.73
N ALA A 35 -13.35 2.54 -10.62
CA ALA A 35 -12.85 1.89 -11.84
C ALA A 35 -11.44 2.33 -12.25
N VAL A 36 -10.56 2.65 -11.28
CA VAL A 36 -9.11 2.82 -11.52
C VAL A 36 -8.26 2.04 -10.48
N GLY A 37 -8.87 1.16 -9.68
CA GLY A 37 -8.22 0.57 -8.50
C GLY A 37 -8.12 -0.95 -8.45
N GLU A 38 -8.42 -1.69 -9.51
CA GLU A 38 -8.60 -3.16 -9.42
C GLU A 38 -7.36 -4.02 -9.74
N THR A 39 -6.15 -3.46 -9.91
CA THR A 39 -4.99 -4.30 -10.30
C THR A 39 -3.69 -4.12 -9.51
N ALA A 40 -3.69 -3.60 -8.28
CA ALA A 40 -2.44 -3.60 -7.48
C ALA A 40 -2.58 -3.58 -5.95
N THR A 41 -3.80 -3.64 -5.40
CA THR A 41 -4.04 -3.51 -3.96
C THR A 41 -4.68 -4.76 -3.36
N GLU A 42 -4.17 -5.94 -3.72
CA GLU A 42 -4.21 -7.07 -2.79
C GLU A 42 -3.22 -6.76 -1.66
N PHE A 43 -3.68 -5.90 -0.76
CA PHE A 43 -3.10 -5.71 0.55
C PHE A 43 -3.07 -7.08 1.24
N PHE A 44 -1.89 -7.45 1.72
CA PHE A 44 -1.66 -8.54 2.65
C PHE A 44 -2.55 -8.33 3.90
N GLU A 45 -3.74 -8.93 3.90
CA GLU A 45 -4.55 -9.07 5.11
C GLU A 45 -3.92 -10.16 5.98
N GLY A 46 -3.02 -9.74 6.85
CA GLY A 46 -2.30 -10.64 7.74
C GLY A 46 -1.60 -10.00 8.92
N VAL A 47 -2.04 -8.84 9.43
CA VAL A 47 -1.60 -8.33 10.74
C VAL A 47 -2.79 -7.68 11.47
N SER A 48 -3.00 -8.18 12.69
CA SER A 48 -4.14 -8.04 13.58
C SER A 48 -4.60 -6.59 13.87
N GLU A 49 -5.91 -6.45 14.03
CA GLU A 49 -6.60 -5.29 14.58
C GLU A 49 -6.00 -4.83 15.93
N GLY A 50 -5.74 -3.53 16.10
CA GLY A 50 -5.61 -2.90 17.42
C GLY A 50 -4.32 -2.16 17.79
N VAL A 51 -3.33 -2.04 16.90
CA VAL A 51 -2.14 -1.19 17.13
C VAL A 51 -2.21 0.05 16.25
N ASP A 52 -1.83 1.19 16.81
CA ASP A 52 -1.85 2.51 16.18
C ASP A 52 -1.08 2.49 14.83
N LYS A 53 -1.79 2.22 13.73
CA LYS A 53 -1.26 2.16 12.35
C LYS A 53 -0.54 3.46 11.92
N THR A 54 -0.61 4.51 12.73
CA THR A 54 -0.04 5.84 12.50
C THR A 54 1.48 5.90 12.72
N LEU A 55 2.11 4.91 13.37
CA LEU A 55 3.54 4.94 13.72
C LEU A 55 4.40 3.84 13.08
N GLU A 56 3.80 2.89 12.36
CA GLU A 56 4.52 1.75 11.79
C GLU A 56 5.24 2.10 10.48
N CYS A 57 6.32 1.38 10.19
CA CYS A 57 7.04 1.50 8.91
C CYS A 57 6.30 0.73 7.82
N GLU A 58 6.33 1.25 6.59
CA GLU A 58 5.85 0.52 5.42
C GLU A 58 6.94 -0.43 4.95
N ILE A 59 6.73 -1.75 5.02
CA ILE A 59 7.70 -2.75 4.56
C ILE A 59 7.10 -3.48 3.36
N THR A 60 7.83 -3.50 2.23
CA THR A 60 7.33 -4.06 0.97
C THR A 60 8.37 -4.98 0.32
N LEU A 61 7.89 -6.12 -0.19
CA LEU A 61 8.66 -6.96 -1.11
C LEU A 61 8.48 -6.44 -2.54
N SER A 62 9.56 -6.45 -3.33
CA SER A 62 9.45 -6.19 -4.76
C SER A 62 8.55 -7.24 -5.46
N PRO A 63 7.85 -6.87 -6.54
CA PRO A 63 7.01 -7.83 -7.28
C PRO A 63 7.76 -9.08 -7.76
N ALA A 64 9.05 -8.94 -8.05
CA ALA A 64 9.90 -10.07 -8.47
C ALA A 64 10.08 -11.10 -7.34
N LEU A 65 10.18 -10.65 -6.08
CA LEU A 65 10.30 -11.56 -4.93
C LEU A 65 8.97 -12.27 -4.63
N VAL A 66 7.85 -11.54 -4.69
CA VAL A 66 6.51 -12.14 -4.52
C VAL A 66 6.26 -13.22 -5.57
N LYS A 67 6.56 -12.94 -6.84
CA LYS A 67 6.46 -13.93 -7.94
C LYS A 67 7.37 -15.15 -7.76
N ARG A 68 8.43 -15.04 -6.96
CA ARG A 68 9.33 -16.14 -6.62
C ARG A 68 8.91 -16.89 -5.36
N GLY A 69 7.71 -16.62 -4.84
CA GLY A 69 7.12 -17.32 -3.71
C GLY A 69 7.60 -16.81 -2.35
N LEU A 70 7.94 -15.53 -2.23
CA LEU A 70 8.22 -14.91 -0.93
C LEU A 70 7.00 -14.13 -0.44
N SER A 71 6.68 -14.35 0.83
CA SER A 71 5.74 -13.52 1.59
C SER A 71 6.33 -13.19 2.97
N LEU A 72 5.75 -12.20 3.64
CA LEU A 72 6.18 -11.75 4.97
C LEU A 72 5.12 -12.09 6.02
N GLY A 73 5.59 -12.54 7.19
CA GLY A 73 4.80 -12.59 8.41
C GLY A 73 5.14 -11.41 9.32
N LYS A 74 5.38 -11.68 10.61
CA LYS A 74 5.72 -10.64 11.58
C LYS A 74 7.04 -9.94 11.23
N THR A 75 7.06 -8.63 11.44
CA THR A 75 8.24 -7.78 11.29
C THR A 75 8.52 -7.02 12.57
N SER A 76 9.79 -6.75 12.87
CA SER A 76 10.18 -5.82 13.94
C SER A 76 11.40 -4.99 13.55
N ILE A 77 11.55 -3.84 14.21
CA ILE A 77 12.76 -3.01 14.15
C ILE A 77 13.35 -2.97 15.55
N GLU A 78 14.61 -3.33 15.66
CA GLU A 78 15.34 -3.49 16.92
C GLU A 78 16.71 -2.80 16.86
N ASN A 79 17.42 -2.84 17.99
CA ASN A 79 18.79 -2.35 18.09
C ASN A 79 19.75 -3.48 17.76
N SER A 80 20.69 -3.26 16.83
CA SER A 80 21.85 -4.14 16.71
C SER A 80 22.89 -3.79 17.79
N PRO A 81 23.88 -4.64 18.06
CA PRO A 81 25.02 -4.28 18.90
C PRO A 81 25.70 -2.99 18.42
N GLY A 82 25.75 -1.97 19.28
CA GLY A 82 26.36 -0.67 18.98
C GLY A 82 25.57 0.23 18.03
N GLY A 83 24.35 -0.15 17.64
CA GLY A 83 23.42 0.65 16.85
C GLY A 83 22.11 0.92 17.59
N LYS A 84 21.26 1.78 17.03
CA LYS A 84 19.93 2.09 17.57
C LYS A 84 18.91 2.07 16.44
N ASN A 85 17.82 1.31 16.60
CA ASN A 85 16.78 1.09 15.60
C ASN A 85 17.35 0.85 14.20
N ASN A 86 18.37 0.00 14.10
CA ASN A 86 19.13 -0.23 12.87
C ASN A 86 19.16 -1.71 12.46
N GLN A 87 18.31 -2.54 13.08
CA GLN A 87 18.12 -3.92 12.71
C GLN A 87 16.66 -4.12 12.31
N LEU A 88 16.44 -4.58 11.08
CA LEU A 88 15.14 -5.02 10.59
C LEU A 88 15.07 -6.54 10.68
N ILE A 89 14.10 -7.06 11.42
CA ILE A 89 13.86 -8.49 11.54
C ILE A 89 12.62 -8.83 10.71
N LEU A 90 12.80 -9.71 9.72
CA LEU A 90 11.71 -10.18 8.85
C LEU A 90 11.45 -11.66 9.09
N TYR A 91 10.20 -12.03 9.37
CA TYR A 91 9.76 -13.40 9.22
C TYR A 91 9.39 -13.65 7.76
N ILE A 92 10.20 -14.42 7.04
CA ILE A 92 10.01 -14.70 5.61
C ILE A 92 9.44 -16.11 5.45
N ILE A 93 8.36 -16.22 4.68
CA ILE A 93 7.71 -17.48 4.31
C ILE A 93 8.05 -17.79 2.85
N PHE A 94 8.36 -19.05 2.58
CA PHE A 94 8.82 -19.52 1.27
C PHE A 94 7.83 -20.51 0.67
N ASP A 95 7.08 -20.10 -0.36
CA ASP A 95 6.19 -21.01 -1.12
C ASP A 95 6.99 -21.93 -2.06
N HIS A 96 8.20 -21.49 -2.43
CA HIS A 96 9.12 -22.23 -3.30
C HIS A 96 10.52 -22.28 -2.69
N ASN A 97 11.36 -23.19 -3.19
CA ASN A 97 12.78 -23.15 -2.85
C ASN A 97 13.35 -21.81 -3.29
N PHE A 98 14.03 -21.14 -2.37
CA PHE A 98 14.62 -19.84 -2.61
C PHE A 98 16.08 -19.85 -2.17
N ASN A 99 16.93 -19.25 -2.98
CA ASN A 99 18.32 -19.00 -2.64
C ASN A 99 18.78 -17.77 -3.42
N ASP A 100 18.98 -16.66 -2.72
CA ASP A 100 19.40 -15.40 -3.33
C ASP A 100 19.95 -14.44 -2.27
N THR A 101 20.61 -13.38 -2.72
CA THR A 101 20.92 -12.24 -1.87
C THR A 101 19.83 -11.18 -1.99
N LEU A 102 19.15 -10.92 -0.87
CA LEU A 102 18.18 -9.84 -0.74
C LEU A 102 18.88 -8.55 -0.31
N MET A 103 18.38 -7.44 -0.82
CA MET A 103 18.78 -6.09 -0.42
C MET A 103 17.59 -5.40 0.24
N ALA A 104 17.84 -4.85 1.42
CA ALA A 104 16.89 -3.99 2.11
C ALA A 104 17.36 -2.54 1.97
N ARG A 105 16.47 -1.66 1.50
CA ARG A 105 16.68 -0.20 1.46
C ARG A 105 15.67 0.49 2.35
N VAL A 106 16.14 1.47 3.12
CA VAL A 106 15.31 2.29 4.00
C VAL A 106 15.29 3.70 3.46
N TYR A 107 14.08 4.24 3.34
CA TYR A 107 13.79 5.61 2.91
C TYR A 107 13.11 6.36 4.05
N ASP A 108 13.54 7.60 4.28
CA ASP A 108 12.88 8.49 5.23
C ASP A 108 11.51 8.96 4.71
N LYS A 109 10.81 9.77 5.52
CA LYS A 109 9.49 10.33 5.17
C LYS A 109 9.51 11.27 3.96
N LYS A 110 10.68 11.73 3.53
CA LYS A 110 10.89 12.57 2.34
C LYS A 110 11.27 11.73 1.12
N GLY A 111 11.37 10.41 1.27
CA GLY A 111 11.77 9.48 0.20
C GLY A 111 13.28 9.45 -0.05
N LEU A 112 14.10 9.99 0.85
CA LEU A 112 15.56 9.92 0.75
C LEU A 112 16.05 8.61 1.34
N GLU A 113 16.95 7.93 0.64
CA GLU A 113 17.57 6.71 1.16
C GLU A 113 18.50 7.03 2.33
N ILE A 114 18.26 6.40 3.48
CA ILE A 114 19.03 6.60 4.72
C ILE A 114 19.82 5.35 5.16
N GLY A 115 19.61 4.23 4.46
CA GLY A 115 20.29 2.98 4.78
C GLY A 115 20.03 1.90 3.76
N ARG A 116 21.04 1.04 3.58
CA ARG A 116 20.97 -0.14 2.72
C ARG A 116 21.84 -1.25 3.30
N THR A 117 21.33 -2.47 3.25
CA THR A 117 22.09 -3.66 3.63
C THR A 117 21.72 -4.85 2.75
N ARG A 118 22.51 -5.91 2.78
CA ARG A 118 22.31 -7.13 1.99
C ARG A 118 22.44 -8.36 2.88
N LEU A 119 21.63 -9.38 2.58
CA LEU A 119 21.64 -10.65 3.30
C LEU A 119 21.43 -11.80 2.32
N ALA A 120 22.27 -12.83 2.42
CA ALA A 120 22.04 -14.09 1.75
C ALA A 120 20.87 -14.81 2.43
N VAL A 121 19.82 -15.09 1.68
CA VAL A 121 18.58 -15.72 2.16
C VAL A 121 18.37 -17.01 1.39
N SER A 122 18.26 -18.10 2.13
CA SER A 122 17.93 -19.41 1.59
C SER A 122 16.79 -20.02 2.39
N GLY A 123 15.80 -20.56 1.68
CA GLY A 123 14.62 -21.20 2.24
C GLY A 123 14.20 -22.39 1.39
N LYS A 124 13.60 -23.40 2.02
CA LYS A 124 12.94 -24.50 1.32
C LYS A 124 11.46 -24.19 1.16
N ALA A 125 10.84 -24.72 0.12
CA ALA A 125 9.41 -24.61 -0.09
C ALA A 125 8.63 -25.07 1.16
N ASN A 126 7.58 -24.33 1.50
CA ASN A 126 6.70 -24.48 2.66
C ASN A 126 7.37 -24.30 4.03
N ASN A 127 8.60 -23.74 4.08
CA ASN A 127 9.24 -23.35 5.33
C ASN A 127 9.18 -21.83 5.54
N ALA A 128 9.52 -21.39 6.75
CA ALA A 128 9.64 -19.98 7.09
C ALA A 128 10.72 -19.77 8.16
N GLY A 129 11.22 -18.55 8.29
CA GLY A 129 12.27 -18.23 9.26
C GLY A 129 12.45 -16.74 9.49
N TYR A 130 13.12 -16.39 10.59
CA TYR A 130 13.54 -15.02 10.89
C TYR A 130 14.88 -14.70 10.24
N PHE A 131 14.96 -13.50 9.67
CA PHE A 131 16.14 -12.99 8.99
C PHE A 131 16.46 -11.56 9.47
N ASP A 132 17.70 -11.38 9.91
CA ASP A 132 18.18 -10.14 10.50
C ASP A 132 18.94 -9.30 9.48
N PHE A 133 18.32 -8.22 9.02
CA PHE A 133 18.94 -7.21 8.18
C PHE A 133 19.55 -6.12 9.08
N ILE A 134 20.84 -6.24 9.34
CA ILE A 134 21.60 -5.26 10.14
C ILE A 134 22.14 -4.16 9.22
N PHE A 135 21.77 -2.92 9.52
CA PHE A 135 22.26 -1.73 8.83
C PHE A 135 23.50 -1.14 9.52
N ASP A 136 24.21 -0.26 8.81
CA ASP A 136 25.30 0.53 9.41
C ASP A 136 24.81 1.20 10.70
N LYS A 137 25.66 1.26 11.73
CA LYS A 137 25.32 1.84 13.04
C LYS A 137 24.85 3.30 13.00
N ARG A 138 25.13 4.02 11.90
CA ARG A 138 24.69 5.40 11.65
C ARG A 138 23.30 5.48 11.02
N THR A 139 22.78 4.38 10.46
CA THR A 139 21.40 4.31 10.01
C THR A 139 20.49 4.21 11.22
N TYR A 140 19.47 5.06 11.28
CA TYR A 140 18.41 5.00 12.27
C TYR A 140 17.08 4.89 11.52
N ILE A 141 16.39 3.77 11.68
CA ILE A 141 15.09 3.55 11.03
C ILE A 141 14.04 4.31 11.84
N GLU A 142 13.59 5.42 11.28
CA GLU A 142 12.56 6.26 11.89
C GLU A 142 11.18 5.61 11.80
N VAL A 143 10.27 5.97 12.72
CA VAL A 143 8.84 5.65 12.57
C VAL A 143 8.32 6.13 11.22
N ARG A 144 7.47 5.33 10.57
CA ARG A 144 6.93 5.61 9.22
C ARG A 144 7.98 5.70 8.11
N SER A 145 9.18 5.14 8.30
CA SER A 145 10.09 4.92 7.19
C SER A 145 9.48 3.95 6.19
N LYS A 146 9.87 4.06 4.92
CA LYS A 146 9.56 3.05 3.91
C LYS A 146 10.76 2.12 3.75
N ILE A 147 10.51 0.83 3.75
CA ILE A 147 11.51 -0.21 3.59
C ILE A 147 11.12 -1.06 2.39
N VAL A 148 12.05 -1.19 1.45
CA VAL A 148 11.87 -1.98 0.23
C VAL A 148 12.88 -3.12 0.23
N ILE A 149 12.38 -4.33 0.02
CA ILE A 149 13.18 -5.55 -0.12
C ILE A 149 13.18 -5.99 -1.58
N GLU A 150 14.35 -6.14 -2.15
CA GLU A 150 14.54 -6.51 -3.56
C GLU A 150 15.62 -7.58 -3.73
N SER A 151 15.53 -8.36 -4.81
CA SER A 151 16.62 -9.25 -5.19
C SER A 151 17.78 -8.43 -5.79
N THR A 152 19.00 -8.89 -5.54
CA THR A 152 20.21 -8.35 -6.19
C THR A 152 20.58 -9.08 -7.48
N SER A 153 19.99 -10.24 -7.74
CA SER A 153 20.20 -11.03 -8.93
C SER A 153 19.19 -10.58 -10.00
N ILE A 154 19.69 -9.85 -11.00
CA ILE A 154 18.94 -9.42 -12.20
C ILE A 154 19.10 -10.50 -13.27
#